data_AF-A0A7K1Y317-F1
#
_entry.id   AF-A0A7K1Y317-F1
#
_cell.length_a   1.000
_cell.length_b   1.000
_cell.length_c   1.000
_cell.angle_alpha   90.00
_cell.angle_beta   90.00
_cell.angle_gamma   90.00
#
_symmetry.space_group_name_H-M   'P 1'
#
loop_
_entity.id
_entity.type
_entity.pdbx_description
1 polymer ?
#
loop_
_entity_poly.entity_id
_entity_poly.type
_entity_poly.pdbx_seq_one_letter_code
_entity_poly.pdbx_strand_id
1 'polypeptide(L)' 'MTPPIRGDKVDVYYLSSDRFPWALDIPAAGFNYPCESVNINNAYLKFGAWVNSGGTAYSDWYSNTVQGYRNTENIFP' A
#
# COMPACT_ATOMS: atom_id res chain seq x y z
N MET A 1 29.71 11.08 13.39
CA MET A 1 28.42 10.83 14.05
C MET A 1 28.02 9.41 13.72
N THR A 2 28.20 8.47 14.63
CA THR A 2 27.74 7.08 14.52
C THR A 2 26.29 7.01 15.02
N PRO A 3 25.38 6.31 14.31
CA PRO A 3 24.00 6.21 14.76
C PRO A 3 23.91 5.41 16.07
N PRO A 4 22.95 5.73 16.97
CA PRO A 4 22.84 5.09 18.26
C PRO A 4 22.33 3.66 18.11
N ILE A 5 23.04 2.71 18.71
CA ILE A 5 22.61 1.30 18.78
C ILE A 5 21.40 1.23 19.71
N ARG A 6 20.22 0.97 19.16
CA ARG A 6 19.00 0.72 19.93
C ARG A 6 18.70 -0.78 19.96
N GLY A 7 19.17 -1.45 21.01
CA GLY A 7 19.15 -2.91 21.21
C GLY A 7 17.77 -3.57 21.42
N ASP A 8 16.69 -2.97 20.96
CA ASP A 8 15.30 -3.40 21.13
C ASP A 8 14.45 -3.13 19.88
N LYS A 9 15.04 -2.56 18.83
CA LYS A 9 14.35 -2.27 17.57
C LYS A 9 15.07 -2.93 16.42
N VAL A 10 14.35 -3.80 15.71
CA VAL A 10 14.76 -4.25 14.39
C VAL A 10 15.00 -2.99 13.55
N ASP A 11 16.19 -2.86 12.98
CA ASP A 11 16.46 -1.80 12.01
C ASP A 11 15.54 -2.03 10.80
N VAL A 12 14.59 -1.12 10.62
CA VAL A 12 13.67 -1.16 9.48
C VAL A 12 14.01 0.00 8.56
N TYR A 13 14.44 -0.32 7.35
CA TYR A 13 14.86 0.65 6.36
C TYR A 13 13.71 0.99 5.39
N TYR A 14 13.86 2.10 4.67
CA TYR A 14 12.93 2.54 3.61
C TYR A 14 11.49 2.81 4.07
N LEU A 15 11.35 3.29 5.31
CA LEU A 15 10.08 3.72 5.88
C LEU A 15 10.10 5.22 6.21
N SER A 16 8.93 5.86 6.18
CA SER A 16 8.74 7.19 6.77
C SER A 16 8.80 7.15 8.31
N SER A 17 8.79 8.32 8.95
CA SER A 17 8.62 8.45 10.40
C SER A 17 7.39 7.73 10.94
N ASP A 18 6.34 7.66 10.12
CA ASP A 18 5.06 7.02 10.43
C ASP A 18 5.00 5.56 9.96
N ARG A 19 6.14 5.00 9.55
CA ARG A 19 6.32 3.60 9.13
C ARG A 19 5.63 3.23 7.82
N PHE A 20 5.36 4.21 6.95
CA PHE A 20 4.87 3.94 5.60
C PHE A 20 6.01 3.59 4.65
N PRO A 21 5.89 2.53 3.83
CA PRO A 21 6.89 2.17 2.84
C PRO A 21 6.83 3.08 1.60
N TRP A 22 7.94 3.15 0.86
CA TRP A 22 8.02 3.87 -0.42
C TRP A 22 7.65 3.04 -1.65
N ALA A 23 7.64 1.72 -1.52
CA ALA A 23 7.31 0.80 -2.60
C ALA A 23 6.46 -0.37 -2.07
N LEU A 24 5.62 -0.92 -2.94
CA LEU A 24 4.80 -2.09 -2.69
C LEU A 24 5.14 -3.16 -3.73
N ASP A 25 5.36 -4.38 -3.28
CA ASP A 25 5.38 -5.56 -4.14
C ASP A 25 3.97 -6.17 -4.13
N ILE A 26 3.39 -6.35 -5.32
CA ILE A 26 2.01 -6.81 -5.48
C ILE A 26 2.06 -8.11 -6.27
N PRO A 27 1.68 -9.26 -5.67
CA PRO A 27 1.77 -10.57 -6.31
C PRO A 27 0.59 -10.81 -7.26
N ALA A 28 0.34 -9.88 -8.19
CA ALA A 28 -0.73 -9.95 -9.15
C ALA A 28 -0.23 -9.61 -10.56
N ALA A 29 -0.40 -10.54 -11.49
CA ALA A 29 -0.20 -10.27 -12.91
C ALA A 29 -1.24 -9.23 -13.37
N GLY A 30 -0.78 -8.10 -13.92
CA GLY A 30 -1.66 -7.06 -14.45
C GLY A 30 -2.20 -6.07 -13.42
N PHE A 31 -1.45 -5.78 -12.35
CA PHE A 31 -1.79 -4.64 -11.48
C PHE A 31 -1.80 -3.33 -12.28
N ASN A 32 -2.94 -2.63 -12.28
CA ASN A 32 -3.05 -1.31 -12.88
C ASN A 32 -2.76 -0.25 -11.84
N TYR A 33 -1.82 0.65 -12.12
CA TYR A 33 -1.48 1.73 -11.22
C TYR A 33 -2.55 2.82 -11.24
N PRO A 34 -2.73 3.58 -10.13
CA PRO A 34 -3.59 4.76 -10.13
C PRO A 34 -3.14 5.79 -11.17
N CYS A 35 -4.07 6.56 -11.72
CA CYS A 35 -3.71 7.72 -12.55
C CYS A 35 -2.75 8.67 -11.81
N GLU A 36 -1.92 9.39 -12.55
CA GLU A 36 -0.96 10.33 -11.96
C GLU A 36 -1.67 11.35 -11.06
N SER A 37 -1.03 11.70 -9.94
CA SER A 37 -1.58 12.57 -8.88
C SER A 37 -2.82 12.04 -8.14
N VAL A 38 -3.30 10.83 -8.45
CA VAL A 38 -4.41 10.20 -7.72
C VAL A 38 -3.88 9.40 -6.53
N ASN A 39 -4.40 9.69 -5.33
CA ASN A 39 -4.09 8.92 -4.14
C ASN A 39 -4.58 7.47 -4.30
N ILE A 40 -3.75 6.50 -3.91
CA ILE A 40 -4.08 5.07 -4.00
C ILE A 40 -5.38 4.71 -3.27
N ASN A 41 -5.74 5.38 -2.18
CA ASN A 41 -7.01 5.15 -1.49
C ASN A 41 -8.24 5.53 -2.33
N ASN A 42 -8.07 6.45 -3.28
CA ASN A 42 -9.13 6.88 -4.18
C ASN A 42 -9.27 5.94 -5.40
N ALA A 43 -8.21 5.22 -5.76
CA ALA A 43 -8.23 4.20 -6.81
C ALA A 43 -8.64 2.82 -6.26
N TYR A 44 -8.10 2.43 -5.11
CA TYR A 44 -8.30 1.15 -4.43
C TYR A 44 -8.96 1.38 -3.07
N LEU A 45 -10.28 1.25 -3.05
CA LEU A 45 -11.16 1.66 -1.95
C LEU A 45 -10.97 0.82 -0.67
N LYS A 46 -10.28 -0.33 -0.76
CA LYS A 46 -9.95 -1.20 0.38
C LYS A 46 -8.52 -1.03 0.88
N PHE A 47 -7.67 -0.28 0.17
CA PHE A 47 -6.25 -0.13 0.52
C PHE A 47 -6.05 0.41 1.94
N GLY A 48 -6.74 1.50 2.32
CA GLY A 48 -6.60 2.07 3.66
C GLY A 48 -7.02 1.12 4.78
N ALA A 49 -8.09 0.34 4.58
CA ALA A 49 -8.52 -0.66 5.54
C ALA A 49 -7.50 -1.81 5.66
N TRP A 50 -6.91 -2.24 4.54
CA TRP A 50 -5.82 -3.21 4.53
C TRP A 50 -4.59 -2.70 5.29
N VAL A 51 -4.13 -1.47 5.02
CA VAL A 51 -3.00 -0.84 5.73
C VAL A 51 -3.26 -0.78 7.23
N ASN A 52 -4.42 -0.25 7.64
CA ASN A 52 -4.76 -0.07 9.06
C ASN A 52 -4.90 -1.40 9.82
N SER A 53 -5.20 -2.49 9.12
CA SER A 53 -5.29 -3.84 9.70
C SER A 53 -3.94 -4.54 9.85
N GLY A 54 -2.84 -3.92 9.42
CA GLY A 54 -1.54 -4.60 9.31
C GLY A 54 -1.53 -5.71 8.27
N GLY A 55 -2.37 -5.60 7.23
CA GLY A 55 -2.47 -6.55 6.13
C GLY A 55 -3.36 -7.77 6.37
N THR A 56 -4.13 -7.80 7.47
CA THR A 56 -4.98 -8.94 7.83
C THR A 56 -6.40 -8.85 7.25
N ALA A 57 -6.92 -7.65 7.04
CA ALA A 57 -8.21 -7.40 6.39
C ALA A 57 -7.99 -7.02 4.92
N TYR A 58 -8.90 -7.44 4.03
CA TYR A 58 -8.82 -7.14 2.59
C TYR A 58 -7.43 -7.47 2.01
N SER A 59 -6.92 -8.69 2.26
CA SER A 59 -5.63 -9.15 1.73
C SER A 59 -5.56 -9.09 0.20
N ASP A 60 -6.72 -9.09 -0.45
CA ASP A 60 -6.94 -8.92 -1.87
C ASP A 60 -7.40 -7.49 -2.23
N TRP A 61 -7.01 -6.45 -1.46
CA TRP A 61 -7.44 -5.07 -1.67
C TRP A 61 -7.24 -4.56 -3.11
N TYR A 62 -6.26 -5.13 -3.82
CA TYR A 62 -5.95 -4.86 -5.21
C TYR A 62 -6.82 -5.65 -6.20
N SER A 63 -7.84 -6.40 -5.78
CA SER A 63 -8.66 -7.27 -6.64
C SER A 63 -9.44 -6.47 -7.69
N ASN A 64 -9.56 -7.02 -8.90
CA ASN A 64 -10.38 -6.48 -10.01
C ASN A 64 -11.71 -7.22 -10.21
N THR A 65 -11.92 -8.34 -9.51
CA THR A 65 -13.08 -9.22 -9.76
C THR A 65 -14.24 -8.96 -8.81
N VAL A 66 -13.99 -8.19 -7.75
CA VAL A 66 -14.96 -7.89 -6.70
C VAL A 66 -15.43 -6.44 -6.83
N GLN A 67 -16.75 -6.26 -6.89
CA GLN A 67 -17.35 -4.93 -6.97
C GLN A 67 -17.06 -4.10 -5.71
N GLY A 68 -16.81 -2.80 -5.90
CA GLY A 68 -16.56 -1.86 -4.79
C GLY A 68 -15.14 -1.88 -4.23
N TYR A 69 -14.21 -2.57 -4.88
CA TYR A 69 -12.78 -2.54 -4.53
C TYR A 69 -12.03 -1.43 -5.25
N ARG A 70 -12.47 -1.06 -6.45
CA ARG A 70 -11.78 -0.12 -7.33
C ARG A 70 -12.71 0.98 -7.79
N ASN A 71 -12.18 2.20 -7.90
CA ASN A 71 -12.76 3.23 -8.75
C ASN A 71 -12.01 3.23 -10.08
N THR A 72 -12.67 2.74 -11.13
CA THR A 72 -12.06 2.57 -12.46
C THR A 72 -11.68 3.89 -13.14
N GLU A 73 -12.33 5.00 -12.80
CA GLU A 73 -11.99 6.33 -13.33
C GLU A 73 -10.62 6.82 -12.85
N ASN A 74 -10.14 6.26 -11.74
CA ASN A 74 -8.88 6.61 -11.08
C ASN A 74 -7.74 5.64 -11.41
N ILE A 75 -7.97 4.68 -12.31
CA ILE A 75 -6.99 3.68 -12.72
C ILE A 75 -6.45 4.04 -14.10
N PHE A 76 -5.13 3.95 -14.26
CA PHE A 76 -4.50 4.20 -15.55
C PHE A 76 -4.99 3.17 -16.60
N PRO A 77 -5.38 3.61 -17.80
CA PRO A 77 -5.92 2.74 -18.87
C PRO A 77 -5.03 1.57 -19.27
#